data_AF-K9YAZ6-F1
#
_entry.id   AF-K9YAZ6-F1
#
_cell.length_a   1.000
_cell.length_b   1.000
_cell.length_c   1.000
_cell.angle_alpha   90.00
_cell.angle_beta   90.00
_cell.angle_gamma   90.00
#
_symmetry.space_group_name_H-M   'P 1'
#
loop_
_entity.id
_entity.type
_entity.pdbx_description
1 polymer ?
#
loop_
_entity_poly.entity_id
_entity_poly.type
_entity_poly.pdbx_seq_one_letter_code
_entity_poly.pdbx_strand_id
1 'polypeptide(L)'
;MKRPLALLTCCFGLLLLPSESYAQEHQGCYMLDSNGNPVDLNGLCENSTSTTTSGIFRAPIKRRQGGIPIIDVRFNNERTVEMMVDTGASATLLSPEVAQQLGVKQEGTFLANTPSDREVEFPAGRVESITAGGATARDVVVVISPALSMGLLGQNFFSRYDVVIKEDVVEFHDRE
;
A
#
# COMPACT_ATOMS: atom_id res chain seq x y z
N MET A 1 39.21 67.09 -34.05
CA MET A 1 37.84 66.80 -33.59
C MET A 1 37.77 65.32 -33.23
N LYS A 2 37.36 65.04 -31.99
CA LYS A 2 37.46 63.74 -31.30
C LYS A 2 36.37 62.79 -31.81
N ARG A 3 36.71 61.55 -32.20
CA ARG A 3 35.75 60.47 -32.47
C ARG A 3 35.71 59.56 -31.23
N PRO A 4 34.54 59.26 -30.64
CA PRO A 4 34.50 58.40 -29.47
C PRO A 4 34.66 56.94 -29.91
N LEU A 5 35.66 56.28 -29.33
CA LEU A 5 35.87 54.85 -29.44
C LEU A 5 34.85 54.17 -28.52
N ALA A 6 33.80 53.59 -29.09
CA ALA A 6 32.84 52.79 -28.34
C ALA A 6 33.50 51.46 -27.96
N LEU A 7 33.90 51.36 -26.68
CA LEU A 7 34.38 50.11 -26.09
C LEU A 7 33.17 49.18 -25.92
N LEU A 8 33.05 48.18 -26.80
CA LEU A 8 32.06 47.12 -26.69
C LEU A 8 32.55 46.11 -25.65
N THR A 9 32.20 46.33 -24.38
CA THR A 9 32.50 45.40 -23.30
C THR A 9 31.58 44.19 -23.43
N CYS A 10 32.08 43.12 -24.04
CA CYS A 10 31.40 41.83 -24.07
C CYS A 10 31.54 41.19 -22.67
N CYS A 11 30.59 41.47 -21.77
CA CYS A 11 30.41 40.66 -20.58
C CYS A 11 29.98 39.27 -21.05
N PHE A 12 30.95 38.34 -21.16
CA PHE A 12 30.69 36.91 -21.19
C PHE A 12 30.11 36.55 -19.82
N GLY A 13 28.81 36.80 -19.65
CA GLY A 13 28.05 36.29 -18.52
C GLY A 13 28.12 34.78 -18.58
N LEU A 14 28.87 34.18 -17.66
CA LEU A 14 28.85 32.74 -17.46
C LEU A 14 27.43 32.37 -17.01
N LEU A 15 26.58 32.03 -17.98
CA LEU A 15 25.27 31.41 -17.75
C LEU A 15 25.56 30.02 -17.16
N LEU A 16 25.70 29.96 -15.83
CA LEU A 16 25.58 28.72 -15.08
C LEU A 16 24.11 28.32 -15.16
N LEU A 17 23.75 27.60 -16.22
CA LEU A 17 22.51 26.85 -16.26
C LEU A 17 22.58 25.84 -15.11
N PRO A 18 21.60 25.80 -14.19
CA PRO A 18 21.56 24.75 -13.19
C PRO A 18 21.43 23.43 -13.95
N SER A 19 22.45 22.57 -13.85
CA SER A 19 22.29 21.18 -14.24
C SER A 19 21.33 20.58 -13.23
N GLU A 20 20.09 20.33 -13.66
CA GLU A 20 19.18 19.42 -12.95
C GLU A 20 19.88 18.06 -12.90
N SER A 21 20.61 17.81 -11.82
CA SER A 21 21.18 16.50 -11.53
C SER A 21 20.03 15.63 -11.06
N TYR A 22 19.38 14.96 -12.01
CA TYR A 22 18.50 13.85 -11.72
C TYR A 22 19.38 12.74 -11.14
N ALA A 23 19.34 12.55 -9.82
CA ALA A 23 19.78 11.30 -9.22
C ALA A 23 18.79 10.24 -9.69
N GLN A 24 19.07 9.64 -10.85
CA GLN A 24 18.35 8.45 -11.27
C GLN A 24 18.83 7.32 -10.36
N GLU A 25 18.02 7.00 -9.35
CA GLU A 25 18.13 5.74 -8.63
C GLU A 25 18.06 4.63 -9.69
N HIS A 26 19.21 4.01 -9.99
CA HIS A 26 19.23 2.92 -10.96
C HIS A 26 18.36 1.81 -10.39
N GLN A 27 17.33 1.41 -11.12
CA GLN A 27 16.32 0.49 -10.62
C GLN A 27 16.87 -0.94 -10.70
N GLY A 28 17.17 -1.58 -9.56
CA GLY A 28 17.65 -2.96 -9.52
C GLY A 28 18.61 -3.27 -8.35
N CYS A 29 19.06 -4.52 -8.23
CA CYS A 29 20.07 -4.90 -7.24
C CYS A 29 21.47 -4.82 -7.85
N TYR A 30 22.26 -3.83 -7.46
CA TYR A 30 23.61 -3.62 -8.00
C TYR A 30 24.52 -2.98 -6.97
N MET A 31 25.82 -3.09 -7.19
CA MET A 31 26.86 -2.36 -6.48
C MET A 31 27.65 -1.51 -7.47
N LEU A 32 28.25 -0.41 -7.03
CA LEU A 32 29.19 0.34 -7.84
C LEU A 32 30.61 -0.21 -7.63
N ASP A 33 31.34 -0.43 -8.73
CA ASP A 33 32.76 -0.72 -8.66
C ASP A 33 33.57 0.53 -8.27
N SER A 34 34.89 0.39 -8.13
CA SER A 34 35.79 1.50 -7.81
C SER A 34 35.81 2.62 -8.87
N ASN A 35 35.24 2.37 -10.05
CA ASN A 35 35.16 3.31 -11.17
C ASN A 35 33.75 3.90 -11.32
N GLY A 36 32.81 3.54 -10.44
CA GLY A 36 31.42 4.01 -10.48
C GLY A 36 30.52 3.28 -11.48
N ASN A 37 30.95 2.14 -12.03
CA ASN A 37 30.11 1.35 -12.93
C ASN A 37 29.19 0.40 -12.13
N PRO A 38 27.94 0.22 -12.56
CA PRO A 38 27.02 -0.73 -11.93
C PRO A 38 27.44 -2.18 -12.22
N VAL A 39 27.51 -2.98 -11.16
CA VAL A 39 27.71 -4.43 -11.17
C VAL A 39 26.39 -5.08 -10.80
N ASP A 40 25.79 -5.83 -11.72
CA ASP A 40 24.51 -6.52 -11.50
C ASP A 40 24.67 -7.65 -10.47
N LEU A 41 23.88 -7.57 -9.40
CA LEU A 41 23.84 -8.55 -8.31
C LEU A 41 22.52 -9.33 -8.28
N ASN A 42 21.67 -9.25 -9.31
CA ASN A 42 20.36 -9.90 -9.33
C ASN A 42 20.42 -11.39 -8.97
N GLY A 43 21.43 -12.14 -9.40
CA GLY A 43 21.60 -13.56 -9.02
C GLY A 43 21.96 -13.81 -7.53
N LEU A 44 22.43 -12.79 -6.80
CA LEU A 44 22.58 -12.82 -5.34
C LEU A 44 21.30 -12.38 -4.63
N CYS A 45 20.58 -11.43 -5.24
CA CYS A 45 19.37 -10.83 -4.69
C CYS A 45 18.09 -11.57 -5.09
N GLU A 46 18.14 -12.54 -5.99
CA GLU A 46 16.99 -13.36 -6.41
C GLU A 46 16.47 -14.27 -5.27
N ASN A 47 17.36 -14.65 -4.34
CA ASN A 47 16.96 -15.27 -3.06
C ASN A 47 16.50 -14.25 -2.01
N SER A 48 16.55 -12.97 -2.35
CA SER A 48 16.09 -11.80 -1.60
C SER A 48 15.03 -11.05 -2.41
N THR A 49 14.12 -11.77 -3.09
CA THR A 49 12.88 -11.25 -3.72
C THR A 49 11.87 -10.78 -2.66
N SER A 50 12.37 -9.95 -1.77
CA SER A 50 11.66 -9.12 -0.82
C SER A 50 12.52 -7.86 -0.74
N THR A 51 12.24 -6.90 -1.61
CA THR A 51 12.49 -5.47 -1.37
C THR A 51 11.61 -4.97 -0.21
N THR A 52 11.54 -5.76 0.85
CA THR A 52 11.10 -5.34 2.16
C THR A 52 12.29 -4.59 2.71
N THR A 53 12.27 -3.25 2.58
CA THR A 53 12.75 -2.45 3.71
C THR A 53 12.16 -3.12 4.95
N SER A 54 12.97 -3.83 5.73
CA SER A 54 12.51 -4.72 6.81
C SER A 54 11.32 -4.09 7.56
N GLY A 55 10.14 -4.69 7.45
CA GLY A 55 8.90 -4.17 8.05
C GLY A 55 7.95 -3.37 7.14
N ILE A 56 8.27 -3.03 5.89
CA ILE A 56 7.32 -2.33 4.98
C ILE A 56 6.74 -3.30 3.95
N PHE A 57 5.43 -3.51 4.02
CA PHE A 57 4.65 -4.30 3.06
C PHE A 57 3.87 -3.37 2.13
N ARG A 58 3.72 -3.76 0.86
CA ARG A 58 3.14 -2.89 -0.17
C ARG A 58 2.03 -3.61 -0.92
N ALA A 59 0.82 -3.08 -0.85
CA ALA A 59 -0.33 -3.54 -1.61
C ALA A 59 -0.64 -2.54 -2.73
N PRO A 60 -0.44 -2.92 -4.01
CA PRO A 60 -0.84 -2.08 -5.13
C PRO A 60 -2.34 -1.77 -5.12
N ILE A 61 -2.68 -0.51 -5.38
CA ILE A 61 -4.06 -0.06 -5.53
C ILE A 61 -4.51 -0.40 -6.96
N LYS A 62 -5.52 -1.27 -7.10
CA LYS A 62 -6.04 -1.67 -8.41
C LYS A 62 -6.86 -0.55 -9.04
N ARG A 63 -7.63 0.14 -8.21
CA ARG A 63 -8.47 1.28 -8.55
C ARG A 63 -8.92 1.99 -7.30
N ARG A 64 -9.55 3.16 -7.48
CA ARG A 64 -10.27 3.87 -6.42
C ARG A 64 -11.75 3.92 -6.72
N GLN A 65 -12.58 3.68 -5.71
CA GLN A 65 -14.03 3.83 -5.80
C GLN A 65 -14.46 4.88 -4.78
N GLY A 66 -15.02 5.99 -5.23
CA GLY A 66 -15.33 7.13 -4.35
C GLY A 66 -14.09 7.70 -3.63
N GLY A 67 -12.90 7.55 -4.22
CA GLY A 67 -11.63 7.93 -3.61
C GLY A 67 -10.99 6.87 -2.70
N ILE A 68 -11.71 5.81 -2.35
CA ILE A 68 -11.23 4.75 -1.44
C ILE A 68 -10.38 3.74 -2.22
N PRO A 69 -9.17 3.37 -1.74
CA PRO A 69 -8.35 2.34 -2.37
C PRO A 69 -9.04 0.97 -2.38
N ILE A 70 -8.96 0.28 -3.52
CA ILE A 70 -9.30 -1.14 -3.63
C ILE A 70 -8.03 -1.93 -3.90
N ILE A 71 -7.75 -2.91 -3.05
CA ILE A 71 -6.57 -3.77 -3.09
C ILE A 71 -6.96 -5.24 -3.12
N ASP A 72 -6.06 -6.09 -3.60
CA ASP A 72 -6.20 -7.55 -3.48
C ASP A 72 -5.82 -8.00 -2.06
N VAL A 73 -6.71 -8.77 -1.42
CA VAL A 73 -6.54 -9.32 -0.08
C VAL A 73 -6.77 -10.82 -0.11
N ARG A 74 -5.81 -11.59 0.41
CA ARG A 74 -5.87 -13.05 0.47
C ARG A 74 -6.32 -13.53 1.84
N PHE A 75 -7.32 -14.38 1.87
CA PHE A 75 -7.85 -15.02 3.06
C PHE A 75 -7.40 -16.49 3.12
N ASN A 76 -7.00 -16.94 4.31
CA ASN A 76 -6.59 -18.32 4.61
C ASN A 76 -5.53 -18.88 3.64
N ASN A 77 -4.67 -18.03 3.07
CA ASN A 77 -3.71 -18.38 2.01
C ASN A 77 -4.30 -19.00 0.72
N GLU A 78 -5.62 -19.08 0.58
CA GLU A 78 -6.29 -19.79 -0.51
C GLU A 78 -6.95 -18.83 -1.49
N ARG A 79 -7.71 -17.85 -0.98
CA ARG A 79 -8.61 -17.05 -1.81
C ARG A 79 -8.30 -15.57 -1.75
N THR A 80 -8.05 -14.99 -2.91
CA THR A 80 -7.89 -13.54 -3.07
C THR A 80 -9.21 -12.90 -3.47
N VAL A 81 -9.58 -11.83 -2.78
CA VAL A 81 -10.75 -11.00 -3.07
C VAL A 81 -10.36 -9.52 -3.01
N GLU A 82 -11.09 -8.69 -3.74
CA GLU A 82 -10.91 -7.25 -3.69
C GLU A 82 -11.61 -6.66 -2.47
N MET A 83 -10.88 -5.83 -1.73
CA MET A 83 -11.39 -5.18 -0.52
C MET A 83 -11.14 -3.68 -0.59
N MET A 84 -12.08 -2.89 -0.07
CA MET A 84 -11.85 -1.48 0.19
C MET A 84 -11.02 -1.30 1.46
N VAL A 85 -10.02 -0.43 1.42
CA VAL A 85 -9.24 -0.07 2.62
C VAL A 85 -10.02 0.96 3.42
N ASP A 86 -10.55 0.57 4.59
CA ASP A 86 -11.40 1.42 5.42
C ASP A 86 -10.83 1.57 6.83
N THR A 87 -10.09 2.66 7.06
CA THR A 87 -9.55 3.00 8.38
C THR A 87 -10.64 3.42 9.38
N GLY A 88 -11.87 3.69 8.95
CA GLY A 88 -13.01 4.01 9.80
C GLY A 88 -13.73 2.78 10.37
N ALA A 89 -13.52 1.60 9.78
CA ALA A 89 -14.14 0.36 10.22
C ALA A 89 -13.34 -0.30 11.36
N SER A 90 -13.97 -0.55 12.50
CA SER A 90 -13.32 -1.25 13.63
C SER A 90 -13.01 -2.72 13.32
N ALA A 91 -13.84 -3.37 12.51
CA ALA A 91 -13.68 -4.75 12.09
C ALA A 91 -13.58 -4.87 10.57
N THR A 92 -13.01 -5.97 10.10
CA THR A 92 -13.08 -6.36 8.68
C THR A 92 -14.46 -6.89 8.36
N LEU A 93 -15.10 -6.34 7.32
CA LEU A 93 -16.45 -6.70 6.90
C LEU A 93 -16.41 -7.47 5.58
N LEU A 94 -17.20 -8.53 5.49
CA LEU A 94 -17.39 -9.34 4.30
C LEU A 94 -18.84 -9.23 3.80
N SER A 95 -19.01 -9.28 2.48
CA SER A 95 -20.34 -9.57 1.92
C SER A 95 -20.71 -11.03 2.22
N PRO A 96 -22.02 -11.36 2.25
CA PRO A 96 -22.46 -12.75 2.46
C PRO A 96 -21.90 -13.72 1.42
N GLU A 97 -21.77 -13.28 0.17
CA GLU A 97 -21.19 -14.07 -0.91
C GLU A 97 -19.73 -14.42 -0.63
N VAL A 98 -18.91 -13.43 -0.24
CA VAL A 98 -17.49 -13.67 0.07
C VAL A 98 -17.36 -14.57 1.30
N ALA A 99 -18.14 -14.33 2.35
CA ALA A 99 -18.14 -15.18 3.54
C ALA A 99 -18.49 -16.64 3.21
N GLN A 100 -19.48 -16.87 2.33
CA GLN A 100 -19.85 -18.19 1.86
C GLN A 100 -18.72 -18.84 1.04
N GLN A 101 -18.11 -18.10 0.12
CA GLN A 101 -17.00 -18.60 -0.70
C GLN A 101 -15.76 -18.97 0.14
N LEU A 102 -15.54 -18.25 1.24
CA LEU A 102 -14.47 -18.52 2.20
C LEU A 102 -14.82 -19.61 3.21
N GLY A 103 -16.06 -20.12 3.21
CA GLY A 103 -16.53 -21.12 4.19
C GLY A 103 -16.55 -20.61 5.63
N VAL A 104 -16.71 -19.29 5.83
CA VAL A 104 -16.73 -18.68 7.16
C VAL A 104 -17.90 -19.23 7.96
N LYS A 105 -17.61 -19.85 9.11
CA LYS A 105 -18.62 -20.30 10.05
C LYS A 105 -18.98 -19.17 10.99
N GLN A 106 -20.27 -19.00 11.24
CA GLN A 106 -20.73 -18.06 12.24
C GLN A 106 -20.36 -18.58 13.64
N GLU A 107 -19.64 -17.75 14.39
CA GLU A 107 -19.21 -18.03 15.78
C GLU A 107 -19.96 -17.15 16.79
N GLY A 108 -20.59 -16.06 16.34
CA GLY A 108 -21.36 -15.17 17.20
C GLY A 108 -21.99 -14.00 16.46
N THR A 109 -22.21 -12.91 17.19
CA THR A 109 -22.69 -11.63 16.67
C THR A 109 -21.72 -10.51 17.04
N PHE A 110 -21.66 -9.49 16.19
CA PHE A 110 -20.93 -8.26 16.41
C PHE A 110 -21.91 -7.10 16.42
N LEU A 111 -21.89 -6.30 17.48
CA LEU A 111 -22.70 -5.09 17.57
C LEU A 111 -21.97 -3.94 16.87
N ALA A 112 -22.63 -3.35 15.87
CA ALA A 112 -22.10 -2.18 15.17
C ALA A 112 -23.10 -1.03 15.17
N ASN A 113 -22.58 0.19 15.24
CA ASN A 113 -23.35 1.37 14.95
C ASN A 113 -23.30 1.60 13.44
N THR A 114 -24.46 1.80 12.83
CA THR A 114 -24.59 2.23 11.44
C THR A 114 -24.89 3.74 11.43
N PRO A 115 -24.84 4.41 10.26
CA PRO A 115 -25.27 5.79 10.17
C PRO A 115 -26.74 6.01 10.60
N SER A 116 -27.58 4.98 10.48
CA SER A 116 -29.02 5.05 10.73
C SER A 116 -29.42 4.55 12.12
N ASP A 117 -28.70 3.56 12.63
CA ASP A 117 -29.09 2.79 13.82
C ASP A 117 -27.89 2.55 14.74
N ARG A 118 -28.18 2.32 16.01
CA ARG A 118 -27.17 1.95 17.01
C ARG A 118 -27.33 0.48 17.41
N GLU A 119 -26.22 -0.13 17.77
CA GLU A 119 -26.17 -1.50 18.33
C GLU A 119 -26.89 -2.54 17.45
N VAL A 120 -26.70 -2.46 16.14
CA VAL A 120 -27.23 -3.45 15.20
C VAL A 120 -26.37 -4.72 15.28
N GLU A 121 -27.02 -5.87 15.45
CA GLU A 121 -26.37 -7.17 15.45
C GLU A 121 -26.06 -7.64 14.04
N PHE A 122 -24.79 -7.96 13.79
CA PHE A 122 -24.33 -8.60 12.56
C PHE A 122 -23.75 -9.99 12.85
N PRO A 123 -24.00 -11.00 12.01
CA PRO A 123 -23.30 -12.28 12.12
C PRO A 123 -21.78 -12.08 12.06
N ALA A 124 -21.06 -12.74 12.95
CA ALA A 124 -19.61 -12.71 13.00
C ALA A 124 -19.04 -14.12 12.96
N GLY A 125 -17.91 -14.26 12.29
CA GLY A 125 -17.13 -15.49 12.22
C GLY A 125 -15.65 -15.17 12.28
N ARG A 126 -14.83 -16.12 11.85
CA ARG A 126 -13.38 -16.04 11.97
C ARG A 126 -12.69 -16.61 10.74
N VAL A 127 -11.55 -16.01 10.41
CA VAL A 127 -10.63 -16.49 9.36
C VAL A 127 -9.26 -16.73 9.98
N GLU A 128 -8.56 -17.74 9.49
CA GLU A 128 -7.23 -18.12 9.97
C GLU A 128 -6.21 -17.02 9.67
N SER A 129 -6.27 -16.44 8.47
CA SER A 129 -5.39 -15.35 8.07
C SER A 129 -6.01 -14.40 7.07
N ILE A 130 -5.54 -13.16 7.12
CA ILE A 130 -5.76 -12.13 6.10
C ILE A 130 -4.40 -11.58 5.72
N THR A 131 -4.09 -11.56 4.42
CA THR A 131 -2.83 -11.06 3.88
C THR A 131 -3.07 -10.02 2.79
N ALA A 132 -2.45 -8.85 2.89
CA ALA A 132 -2.47 -7.81 1.86
C ALA A 132 -1.05 -7.29 1.61
N GLY A 133 -0.56 -7.38 0.37
CA GLY A 133 0.79 -6.88 0.02
C GLY A 133 1.96 -7.50 0.80
N GLY A 134 1.75 -8.68 1.41
CA GLY A 134 2.69 -9.34 2.31
C GLY A 134 2.41 -9.14 3.81
N ALA A 135 1.74 -8.05 4.19
CA ALA A 135 1.28 -7.83 5.56
C ALA A 135 0.23 -8.87 5.92
N THR A 136 0.40 -9.56 7.04
CA THR A 136 -0.49 -10.63 7.49
C THR A 136 -1.04 -10.34 8.88
N ALA A 137 -2.34 -10.56 9.05
CA ALA A 137 -3.01 -10.73 10.34
C ALA A 137 -3.50 -12.18 10.45
N ARG A 138 -3.47 -12.73 11.66
CA ARG A 138 -3.91 -14.10 11.94
C ARG A 138 -5.07 -14.07 12.93
N ASP A 139 -5.89 -15.11 12.91
CA ASP A 139 -6.99 -15.29 13.84
C ASP A 139 -7.94 -14.08 13.88
N VAL A 140 -8.42 -13.66 12.70
CA VAL A 140 -9.15 -12.40 12.55
C VAL A 140 -10.65 -12.65 12.58
N VAL A 141 -11.36 -11.94 13.46
CA VAL A 141 -12.83 -11.89 13.45
C VAL A 141 -13.29 -11.12 12.22
N VAL A 142 -14.25 -11.67 11.48
CA VAL A 142 -14.88 -11.00 10.33
C VAL A 142 -16.36 -10.85 10.57
N VAL A 143 -16.90 -9.70 10.18
CA VAL A 143 -18.32 -9.38 10.31
C VAL A 143 -18.99 -9.54 8.95
N ILE A 144 -20.13 -10.21 8.90
CA ILE A 144 -20.87 -10.45 7.67
C ILE A 144 -22.00 -9.42 7.58
N SER A 145 -21.92 -8.53 6.58
CA SER A 145 -22.91 -7.46 6.40
C SER A 145 -23.62 -7.59 5.05
N PRO A 146 -24.95 -7.81 5.03
CA PRO A 146 -25.72 -7.88 3.79
C PRO A 146 -25.87 -6.50 3.10
N ALA A 147 -25.55 -5.41 3.81
CA ALA A 147 -25.61 -4.06 3.26
C ALA A 147 -24.44 -3.73 2.32
N LEU A 148 -23.41 -4.58 2.26
CA LEU A 148 -22.20 -4.35 1.48
C LEU A 148 -22.15 -5.21 0.22
N SER A 149 -21.88 -4.56 -0.92
CA SER A 149 -21.55 -5.22 -2.17
C SER A 149 -20.07 -5.58 -2.29
N MET A 150 -19.20 -4.93 -1.52
CA MET A 150 -17.76 -5.18 -1.44
C MET A 150 -17.29 -5.14 0.01
N GLY A 151 -16.36 -6.01 0.38
CA GLY A 151 -15.82 -6.07 1.73
C GLY A 151 -14.95 -4.87 2.10
N LEU A 152 -14.86 -4.62 3.41
CA LEU A 152 -14.05 -3.55 4.00
C LEU A 152 -12.92 -4.18 4.80
N LEU A 153 -11.68 -3.79 4.53
CA LEU A 153 -10.52 -4.15 5.34
C LEU A 153 -10.43 -3.13 6.49
N GLY A 154 -10.61 -3.60 7.72
CA GLY A 154 -10.75 -2.74 8.89
C GLY A 154 -9.60 -2.81 9.88
N GLN A 155 -9.76 -2.10 11.00
CA GLN A 155 -8.73 -1.91 12.04
C GLN A 155 -8.21 -3.21 12.66
N ASN A 156 -9.03 -4.26 12.73
CA ASN A 156 -8.55 -5.54 13.25
C ASN A 156 -7.44 -6.19 12.38
N PHE A 157 -7.37 -5.87 11.09
CA PHE A 157 -6.22 -6.19 10.24
C PHE A 157 -5.07 -5.17 10.43
N PHE A 158 -5.38 -3.88 10.46
CA PHE A 158 -4.38 -2.81 10.59
C PHE A 158 -3.69 -2.76 11.96
N SER A 159 -4.21 -3.46 12.96
CA SER A 159 -3.83 -3.33 14.38
C SER A 159 -2.34 -3.46 14.71
N ARG A 160 -1.50 -4.03 13.82
CA ARG A 160 -0.04 -4.10 14.00
C ARG A 160 0.77 -3.19 13.07
N TYR A 161 0.10 -2.45 12.19
CA TYR A 161 0.73 -1.66 11.14
C TYR A 161 0.40 -0.17 11.24
N ASP A 162 1.37 0.69 10.97
CA ASP A 162 1.09 2.04 10.50
C ASP A 162 0.71 1.97 9.01
N VAL A 163 -0.38 2.65 8.64
CA VAL A 163 -0.93 2.58 7.29
C VAL A 163 -0.69 3.88 6.55
N VAL A 164 -0.01 3.81 5.40
CA VAL A 164 0.21 4.96 4.51
C VAL A 164 -0.48 4.70 3.18
N ILE A 165 -1.48 5.52 2.85
CA ILE A 165 -2.19 5.45 1.57
C ILE A 165 -1.58 6.47 0.62
N LYS A 166 -0.82 6.00 -0.37
CA LYS A 166 -0.24 6.81 -1.45
C LYS A 166 -1.16 6.82 -2.67
N GLU A 167 -0.71 7.40 -3.77
CA GLU A 167 -1.49 7.50 -5.01
C GLU A 167 -1.91 6.11 -5.55
N ASP A 168 -0.94 5.21 -5.70
CA ASP A 168 -1.02 3.91 -6.36
C ASP A 168 -0.72 2.71 -5.44
N VAL A 169 -0.35 2.95 -4.18
CA VAL A 169 0.01 1.89 -3.23
C VAL A 169 -0.50 2.19 -1.83
N VAL A 170 -0.89 1.14 -1.11
CA VAL A 170 -1.06 1.17 0.34
C VAL A 170 0.15 0.49 0.97
N GLU A 171 0.85 1.20 1.84
CA GLU A 171 1.96 0.65 2.61
C GLU A 171 1.50 0.32 4.02
N PHE A 172 1.90 -0.86 4.49
CA PHE A 172 1.75 -1.31 5.87
C PHE A 172 3.14 -1.39 6.49
N HIS A 173 3.40 -0.52 7.46
CA HIS A 173 4.67 -0.42 8.17
C HIS A 173 4.51 -1.17 9.48
N ASP A 174 5.22 -2.28 9.63
CA ASP A 174 5.24 -3.07 10.85
C ASP A 174 5.78 -2.21 12.01
N ARG A 175 5.11 -2.29 13.16
CA ARG A 175 5.47 -1.53 14.35
C ARG A 175 6.38 -2.31 15.30
N GLU A 176 6.70 -3.56 14.95
CA GLU A 176 7.52 -4.50 15.71
C GLU A 176 8.96 -4.64 15.19
#